data_AF-A0A4R9WVW1-F1
#
_entry.id   AF-A0A4R9WVW1-F1
#
_cell.length_a   1.000
_cell.length_b   1.000
_cell.length_c   1.000
_cell.angle_alpha   90.00
_cell.angle_beta   90.00
_cell.angle_gamma   90.00
#
_symmetry.space_group_name_H-M   'P 1'
#
loop_
_entity.id
_entity.type
_entity.pdbx_description
1 polymer ?
#
loop_
_entity_poly.entity_id
_entity_poly.type
_entity_poly.pdbx_seq_one_letter_code
_entity_poly.pdbx_strand_id
1 'polypeptide(L)'
;RGIGVTLFVNWLIKPFSMALLGWIFVRHVFAAWLPAAQLDSYVAGLILLAAAPCTAMVFVWSQLCKGDPYFTLSQVALNDAIMVVAFAPIVALLLRLSAITVPLDTLLTSLGVYIVIPVVIAQIMRRRLL
;
A
#
# COMPACT_ATOMS: atom_id res chain seq x y z
N ARG A 1 21.52 -1.26 -9.35
CA ARG A 1 21.03 -2.35 -10.24
C ARG A 1 19.89 -3.21 -9.64
N GLY A 2 19.48 -3.06 -8.37
CA GLY A 2 18.36 -3.84 -7.78
C GLY A 2 16.99 -3.13 -7.69
N ILE A 3 16.93 -1.83 -7.98
CA ILE A 3 15.74 -1.00 -7.74
C ILE A 3 14.56 -1.40 -8.64
N GLY A 4 14.79 -1.63 -9.94
CA GLY A 4 13.71 -2.02 -10.87
C GLY A 4 13.03 -3.32 -10.48
N VAL A 5 13.80 -4.33 -10.06
CA VAL A 5 13.26 -5.62 -9.60
C VAL A 5 12.44 -5.44 -8.32
N THR A 6 12.93 -4.64 -7.38
CA THR A 6 12.21 -4.41 -6.12
C THR A 6 10.93 -3.60 -6.32
N LEU A 7 10.92 -2.62 -7.22
CA LEU A 7 9.70 -1.91 -7.59
C LEU A 7 8.69 -2.84 -8.26
N PHE A 8 9.14 -3.67 -9.21
CA PHE A 8 8.27 -4.63 -9.88
C PHE A 8 7.62 -5.60 -8.90
N VAL A 9 8.42 -6.16 -7.97
CA VAL A 9 7.89 -7.05 -6.93
C VAL A 9 6.91 -6.33 -6.01
N ASN A 10 7.24 -5.11 -5.56
CA ASN A 10 6.41 -4.36 -4.62
C ASN A 10 5.08 -3.90 -5.21
N TRP A 11 5.07 -3.51 -6.49
CA TRP A 11 3.91 -2.89 -7.12
C TRP A 11 3.08 -3.84 -7.97
N LEU A 12 3.68 -4.92 -8.50
CA LEU A 12 2.98 -5.86 -9.38
C LEU A 12 2.81 -7.24 -8.76
N ILE A 13 3.80 -7.77 -8.04
CA ILE A 13 3.68 -9.13 -7.50
C ILE A 13 2.94 -9.10 -6.17
N LYS A 14 3.40 -8.30 -5.21
CA LYS A 14 2.90 -8.26 -3.83
C LYS A 14 1.39 -7.96 -3.72
N PRO A 15 0.84 -6.88 -4.31
CA PRO A 15 -0.56 -6.53 -4.09
C PRO A 15 -1.51 -7.56 -4.72
N PHE A 16 -1.16 -8.11 -5.89
CA PHE A 16 -1.97 -9.10 -6.58
C PHE A 16 -1.91 -10.47 -5.91
N SER A 17 -0.73 -10.92 -5.48
CA SER A 17 -0.60 -12.19 -4.78
C SER A 17 -1.33 -12.16 -3.43
N MET A 18 -1.23 -11.06 -2.68
CA MET A 18 -1.94 -10.89 -1.42
C MET A 18 -3.46 -10.77 -1.61
N ALA A 19 -3.93 -10.11 -2.67
CA ALA A 19 -5.36 -10.08 -2.99
C ALA A 19 -5.90 -11.48 -3.33
N LEU A 20 -5.16 -12.25 -4.13
CA LEU A 20 -5.51 -13.64 -4.44
C LEU A 20 -5.53 -14.51 -3.18
N LEU A 21 -4.48 -14.44 -2.35
CA LEU A 21 -4.42 -15.19 -1.10
C LEU A 21 -5.53 -14.76 -0.14
N GLY A 22 -5.78 -13.45 0.00
CA GLY A 22 -6.86 -12.92 0.81
C GLY A 22 -8.23 -13.43 0.35
N TRP A 23 -8.46 -13.49 -0.97
CA TRP A 23 -9.68 -14.06 -1.53
C TRP A 23 -9.83 -15.56 -1.21
N ILE A 24 -8.79 -16.37 -1.44
CA ILE A 24 -8.83 -17.82 -1.15
C ILE A 24 -9.09 -18.07 0.35
N PHE A 25 -8.32 -17.43 1.23
CA PHE A 25 -8.41 -17.71 2.65
C PHE A 25 -9.71 -17.17 3.26
N VAL A 26 -10.13 -15.94 2.92
CA VAL A 26 -11.34 -15.35 3.51
C VAL A 26 -12.61 -15.96 2.93
N ARG A 27 -12.68 -16.21 1.61
CA ARG A 27 -13.92 -16.68 0.96
C ARG A 27 -14.03 -18.19 0.83
N HIS A 28 -12.96 -18.98 0.93
CA HIS A 28 -13.04 -20.44 0.77
C HIS A 28 -12.65 -21.18 2.03
N VAL A 29 -11.51 -20.85 2.64
CA VAL A 29 -11.00 -21.60 3.80
C VAL A 29 -11.74 -21.21 5.09
N PHE A 30 -11.85 -19.92 5.37
CA PHE A 30 -12.39 -19.40 6.63
C PHE A 30 -13.81 -18.86 6.52
N ALA A 31 -14.46 -18.96 5.36
CA ALA A 31 -15.80 -18.41 5.15
C ALA A 31 -16.83 -18.95 6.14
N ALA A 32 -16.71 -20.21 6.57
CA ALA A 32 -17.61 -20.82 7.55
C ALA A 32 -17.39 -20.32 8.99
N TRP A 33 -16.21 -19.73 9.29
CA TRP A 33 -15.85 -19.23 10.62
C TRP A 33 -15.96 -17.72 10.74
N LEU A 34 -16.17 -17.01 9.64
CA LEU A 34 -16.31 -15.56 9.60
C LEU A 34 -17.77 -15.14 9.38
N PRO A 35 -18.20 -13.98 9.94
CA PRO A 35 -19.50 -13.42 9.65
C PRO A 35 -19.65 -13.14 8.14
N ALA A 36 -20.65 -13.76 7.49
CA ALA A 36 -20.86 -13.66 6.05
C ALA A 36 -20.99 -12.20 5.56
N ALA A 37 -21.57 -11.32 6.38
CA ALA A 37 -21.75 -9.90 6.07
C ALA A 37 -20.45 -9.08 6.07
N GLN A 38 -19.34 -9.60 6.62
CA GLN A 38 -18.08 -8.86 6.78
C GLN A 38 -16.96 -9.37 5.88
N LEU A 39 -17.17 -10.48 5.16
CA LEU A 39 -16.14 -11.10 4.29
C LEU A 39 -15.56 -10.09 3.29
N ASP A 40 -16.42 -9.27 2.69
CA ASP A 40 -16.01 -8.23 1.75
C ASP A 40 -15.12 -7.17 2.43
N SER A 41 -15.52 -6.68 3.60
CA SER A 41 -14.72 -5.72 4.38
C SER A 41 -13.35 -6.27 4.78
N TYR A 42 -13.26 -7.57 5.12
CA TYR A 42 -11.99 -8.22 5.43
C TYR A 42 -11.08 -8.33 4.21
N VAL A 43 -11.63 -8.71 3.04
CA VAL A 43 -10.86 -8.73 1.79
C VAL A 43 -10.39 -7.32 1.41
N ALA A 44 -11.25 -6.31 1.55
CA ALA A 44 -10.89 -4.92 1.31
C ALA A 44 -9.74 -4.45 2.22
N GLY A 45 -9.80 -4.77 3.52
CA GLY A 45 -8.74 -4.47 4.47
C GLY A 45 -7.41 -5.13 4.10
N LEU A 46 -7.43 -6.39 3.66
CA LEU A 46 -6.25 -7.11 3.20
C LEU A 46 -5.63 -6.49 1.93
N ILE A 47 -6.46 -6.05 0.97
CA ILE A 47 -6.00 -5.37 -0.24
C ILE A 47 -5.32 -4.04 0.10
N LEU A 48 -5.93 -3.25 1.00
CA LEU A 48 -5.36 -1.99 1.48
C LEU A 48 -4.00 -2.20 2.16
N LEU A 49 -3.90 -3.22 3.03
CA LEU A 49 -2.65 -3.56 3.71
C LEU A 49 -1.58 -4.05 2.72
N ALA A 50 -1.97 -4.78 1.68
CA ALA A 50 -1.05 -5.29 0.68
C ALA A 50 -0.43 -4.18 -0.17
N ALA A 51 -1.22 -3.17 -0.53
CA ALA A 51 -0.78 -2.02 -1.31
C ALA A 51 0.09 -1.05 -0.50
N ALA A 52 -0.02 -1.04 0.83
CA ALA A 52 0.80 -0.18 1.69
C ALA A 52 2.26 -0.69 1.75
N PRO A 53 3.27 0.16 1.41
CA PRO A 53 4.68 -0.15 1.64
C PRO A 53 5.04 0.04 3.12
N CYS A 54 5.96 -0.78 3.65
CA CYS A 54 6.55 -0.53 4.95
C CYS A 54 7.83 0.30 4.79
N THR A 55 7.89 1.46 5.45
CA THR A 55 9.00 2.42 5.28
C THR A 55 9.98 2.38 6.45
N ALA A 56 9.50 2.49 7.69
CA ALA A 56 10.34 2.52 8.89
C ALA A 56 11.02 1.17 9.19
N MET A 57 10.28 0.07 9.08
CA MET A 57 10.79 -1.26 9.46
C MET A 57 11.93 -1.72 8.54
N VAL A 58 11.94 -1.32 7.27
CA VAL A 58 12.98 -1.69 6.30
C VAL A 58 14.35 -1.14 6.71
N PHE A 59 14.40 0.02 7.37
CA PHE A 59 15.67 0.54 7.92
C PHE A 59 16.22 -0.32 9.05
N VAL A 60 15.35 -0.79 9.95
CA VAL A 60 15.75 -1.68 11.05
C VAL A 60 16.28 -3.00 10.50
N TRP A 61 15.57 -3.61 9.55
CA TRP A 61 16.03 -4.83 8.88
C TRP A 61 17.35 -4.64 8.14
N SER A 62 17.50 -3.52 7.44
CA SER A 62 18.75 -3.18 6.74
C SER A 62 19.92 -3.07 7.72
N GLN A 63 19.73 -2.39 8.85
CA GLN A 63 20.77 -2.31 9.90
C GLN A 63 21.11 -3.69 10.49
N LEU A 64 20.12 -4.51 10.82
CA LEU A 64 20.33 -5.86 11.37
C LEU A 64 21.10 -6.76 10.40
N CYS A 65 20.85 -6.62 9.09
CA CYS A 65 21.53 -7.35 8.03
C CYS A 65 22.86 -6.72 7.58
N LYS A 66 23.34 -5.65 8.24
CA LYS A 66 24.53 -4.88 7.83
C LYS A 66 24.45 -4.37 6.38
N GLY A 67 23.25 -4.00 5.94
CA GLY A 67 22.98 -3.42 4.62
C GLY A 67 23.43 -1.96 4.51
N ASP A 68 23.44 -1.46 3.28
CA ASP A 68 23.79 -0.06 2.96
C ASP A 68 22.59 0.88 3.24
N PRO A 69 22.69 1.79 4.24
CA PRO A 69 21.62 2.72 4.59
C PRO A 69 21.27 3.70 3.46
N TYR A 70 22.24 4.12 2.64
CA TYR A 70 22.00 5.07 1.56
C TYR A 70 21.19 4.43 0.43
N PHE A 71 21.48 3.16 0.14
CA PHE A 71 20.69 2.37 -0.80
C PHE A 71 19.27 2.13 -0.27
N THR A 72 19.13 1.74 1.00
CA THR A 72 17.80 1.58 1.64
C THR A 72 17.00 2.89 1.61
N LEU A 73 17.62 4.01 1.95
CA LEU A 73 16.98 5.33 1.92
C LEU A 73 16.47 5.68 0.53
N SER A 74 17.31 5.50 -0.49
CA SER A 74 16.94 5.78 -1.88
C SER A 74 15.77 4.91 -2.34
N GLN A 75 15.76 3.64 -1.94
CA GLN A 75 14.70 2.71 -2.28
C GLN A 75 13.38 3.03 -1.57
N VAL A 76 13.43 3.35 -0.28
CA VAL A 76 12.25 3.75 0.50
C VAL A 76 11.66 5.05 -0.04
N ALA A 77 12.50 6.06 -0.31
CA ALA A 77 12.07 7.32 -0.88
C ALA A 77 11.38 7.16 -2.25
N LEU A 78 11.95 6.31 -3.12
CA LEU A 78 11.34 6.02 -4.42
C LEU A 78 10.02 5.28 -4.28
N ASN A 79 9.93 4.32 -3.36
CA ASN A 79 8.71 3.55 -3.13
C ASN A 79 7.57 4.44 -2.58
N ASP A 80 7.91 5.36 -1.67
CA ASP A 80 6.96 6.33 -1.11
C ASP A 80 6.49 7.35 -2.16
N ALA A 81 7.40 7.83 -3.03
CA ALA A 81 7.04 8.70 -4.14
C ALA A 81 6.06 8.02 -5.12
N ILE A 82 6.29 6.74 -5.44
CA ILE A 82 5.38 5.97 -6.29
C ILE A 82 4.05 5.75 -5.57
N MET A 83 4.06 5.54 -4.25
CA MET A 83 2.85 5.32 -3.46
C MET A 83 1.82 6.44 -3.61
N VAL A 84 2.26 7.70 -3.60
CA VAL A 84 1.37 8.86 -3.76
C VAL A 84 0.52 8.77 -5.02
N VAL A 85 1.07 8.21 -6.12
CA VAL A 85 0.40 8.16 -7.42
C VAL A 85 -0.24 6.80 -7.69
N ALA A 86 0.43 5.71 -7.32
CA ALA A 86 0.05 4.35 -7.70
C ALA A 86 -0.86 3.65 -6.68
N PHE A 87 -0.86 4.06 -5.41
CA PHE A 87 -1.67 3.42 -4.37
C PHE A 87 -3.18 3.50 -4.68
N ALA A 88 -3.68 4.71 -4.93
CA ALA A 88 -5.09 4.96 -5.24
C ALA A 88 -5.61 4.13 -6.45
N PRO A 89 -4.96 4.17 -7.64
CA PRO A 89 -5.44 3.43 -8.80
C PRO A 89 -5.35 1.91 -8.63
N ILE A 90 -4.29 1.39 -7.98
CA ILE A 90 -4.13 -0.06 -7.79
C ILE A 90 -5.16 -0.61 -6.80
N VAL A 91 -5.37 0.08 -5.68
CA VAL A 91 -6.40 -0.28 -4.70
C VAL A 91 -7.79 -0.20 -5.33
N ALA A 92 -8.10 0.87 -6.07
CA ALA A 92 -9.37 1.00 -6.77
C ALA A 92 -9.61 -0.13 -7.78
N LEU A 93 -8.57 -0.53 -8.54
CA LEU A 93 -8.64 -1.65 -9.48
C LEU A 93 -8.91 -2.97 -8.74
N LEU A 94 -8.16 -3.28 -7.69
CA LEU A 94 -8.27 -4.54 -6.93
C LEU A 94 -9.60 -4.67 -6.19
N LEU A 95 -10.11 -3.57 -5.63
CA LEU A 95 -11.42 -3.54 -4.97
C LEU A 95 -12.56 -3.72 -5.97
N ARG A 96 -12.45 -3.09 -7.16
CA ARG A 96 -13.43 -3.27 -8.25
C ARG A 96 -13.45 -4.71 -8.77
N LEU A 97 -12.29 -5.36 -8.86
CA LEU A 97 -12.18 -6.78 -9.23
C LEU A 97 -12.78 -7.72 -8.16
N SER A 98 -12.81 -7.30 -6.90
CA SER A 98 -13.36 -8.09 -5.79
C SER A 98 -14.88 -7.94 -5.62
N ALA A 99 -15.55 -7.22 -6.53
CA ALA A 99 -16.99 -6.92 -6.52
C ALA A 99 -17.48 -6.18 -5.26
N ILE A 100 -16.59 -5.44 -4.59
CA ILE A 100 -16.91 -4.66 -3.39
C ILE A 100 -17.21 -3.24 -3.84
N THR A 101 -18.45 -2.79 -3.67
CA THR A 101 -18.88 -1.41 -3.92
C THR A 101 -18.34 -0.50 -2.83
N VAL A 102 -17.08 -0.07 -2.97
CA VAL A 102 -16.52 0.96 -2.11
C VAL A 102 -16.98 2.33 -2.64
N PRO A 103 -17.58 3.20 -1.79
CA PRO A 103 -17.91 4.56 -2.19
C PRO A 103 -16.63 5.30 -2.57
N LEU A 104 -16.45 5.54 -3.88
CA LEU A 104 -15.31 6.24 -4.47
C LEU A 104 -15.12 7.63 -3.85
N ASP A 105 -16.21 8.28 -3.47
CA ASP A 105 -16.19 9.59 -2.80
C ASP A 105 -15.45 9.53 -1.46
N THR A 106 -15.70 8.49 -0.64
CA THR A 106 -15.03 8.32 0.66
C THR A 106 -13.54 8.01 0.48
N LEU A 107 -13.19 7.22 -0.54
CA LEU A 107 -11.81 6.84 -0.81
C LEU A 107 -11.00 8.03 -1.34
N LEU A 108 -11.58 8.82 -2.25
CA LEU A 108 -10.97 10.06 -2.78
C LEU A 108 -10.85 11.13 -1.69
N THR A 109 -11.88 11.31 -0.85
CA THR A 109 -11.84 12.26 0.27
C THR A 109 -10.75 11.88 1.28
N SER A 110 -10.66 10.59 1.64
CA SER A 110 -9.61 10.09 2.54
C SER A 110 -8.21 10.31 1.95
N LEU A 111 -8.03 10.08 0.65
CA LEU A 111 -6.76 10.34 -0.04
C LEU A 111 -6.38 11.83 -0.01
N GLY A 112 -7.34 12.72 -0.29
CA GLY A 112 -7.13 14.15 -0.23
C GLY A 112 -6.73 14.62 1.17
N VAL A 113 -7.50 14.21 2.18
CA VAL A 113 -7.30 14.66 3.56
C VAL A 113 -6.04 14.06 4.19
N TYR A 114 -5.81 12.76 4.05
CA TYR A 114 -4.74 12.07 4.77
C TYR A 114 -3.42 11.97 4.00
N ILE A 115 -3.41 12.14 2.68
CA ILE A 115 -2.17 12.07 1.87
C ILE A 115 -1.84 13.44 1.29
N VAL A 116 -2.75 14.06 0.55
CA VAL A 116 -2.44 15.28 -0.22
C VAL A 116 -2.18 16.48 0.69
N ILE A 117 -3.06 16.75 1.67
CA ILE A 117 -2.91 17.90 2.58
C ILE A 117 -1.57 17.86 3.35
N PRO A 118 -1.19 16.75 4.02
CA PRO A 118 0.09 16.68 4.73
C PRO A 118 1.30 16.89 3.80
N VAL A 119 1.27 16.33 2.59
CA VAL A 119 2.35 16.49 1.61
C VAL A 119 2.49 17.96 1.19
N VAL A 120 1.38 18.66 0.92
CA VAL A 120 1.39 20.08 0.57
C VAL A 120 1.95 20.93 1.71
N ILE A 121 1.49 20.70 2.94
CA ILE A 121 1.99 21.41 4.13
C ILE A 121 3.49 21.18 4.29
N ALA A 122 3.95 19.93 4.18
CA ALA A 122 5.36 19.58 4.28
C ALA A 122 6.22 20.29 3.22
N GLN A 123 5.76 20.35 1.97
CA GLN A 123 6.48 21.05 0.89
C GLN A 123 6.51 22.57 1.10
N ILE A 124 5.42 23.17 1.60
CA ILE A 124 5.38 24.61 1.93
C ILE A 124 6.35 24.93 3.06
N MET A 125 6.33 24.16 4.15
CA MET A 125 7.28 24.34 5.26
C MET A 125 8.72 24.18 4.79
N ARG A 126 9.00 23.16 3.97
CA ARG A 126 10.34 22.94 3.41
C ARG A 126 10.83 24.13 2.59
N ARG A 127 9.98 24.72 1.74
CA ARG A 127 10.31 25.92 0.96
C ARG A 127 10.49 27.20 1.78
N ARG A 128 9.97 27.23 3.01
CA ARG A 128 10.08 28.40 3.91
C ARG A 128 11.33 28.31 4.80
N LEU A 129 11.79 27.10 5.11
CA LEU A 129 12.90 26.83 6.03
C LEU A 129 14.25 26.62 5.32
N LEU A 130 14.24 26.24 4.04
CA LEU A 130 15.40 26.17 3.14
C LEU A 130 15.38 27.36 2.19
#